data_AF-A0A3B6AQB4-F1
#
_entry.id   AF-A0A3B6AQB4-F1
#
_cell.length_a   1.000
_cell.length_b   1.000
_cell.length_c   1.000
_cell.angle_alpha   90.00
_cell.angle_beta   90.00
_cell.angle_gamma   90.00
#
_symmetry.space_group_name_H-M   'P 1'
#
loop_
_entity.id
_entity.type
_entity.pdbx_description
1 polymer ?
#
loop_
_entity_poly.entity_id
_entity_poly.type
_entity_poly.pdbx_seq_one_letter_code
_entity_poly.pdbx_strand_id
1 'polypeptide(L)'
;MEAAGDGTGRFRGRLDAAAGSICSATDLPLNRPAQMMVNDWERIVVDNGSSDESTIHPANDLLIQALAIYPYSHLVDCWESKLEKDAEFIRQSEKGGKCIFLLNNTFDVLQMVRRQRASFVSDELASRLTSMIQRYKKSYLDECWAALNRLNLEEFNAEFLATCNRQMTWKVTAELRYQLRQEIVDFIVPPYEVSLSALQGKGKRLLGTPFSLLRRKFVGEKKQKKCYYTGQQLEVEIRGLFEG
;
A
#
# COMPACT_ATOMS: atom_id res chain seq x y z
N MET A 1 32.22 10.97 -53.85
CA MET A 1 33.15 9.93 -53.36
C MET A 1 33.35 10.21 -51.88
N GLU A 2 32.61 9.48 -51.03
CA GLU A 2 33.13 8.28 -50.35
C GLU A 2 34.31 8.62 -49.43
N ALA A 3 34.40 8.22 -48.16
CA ALA A 3 33.49 7.55 -47.23
C ALA A 3 34.16 7.62 -45.83
N ALA A 4 33.35 7.40 -44.79
CA ALA A 4 33.63 6.69 -43.53
C ALA A 4 34.89 7.01 -42.69
N GLY A 5 34.69 7.39 -41.42
CA GLY A 5 34.94 6.50 -40.27
C GLY A 5 36.12 7.08 -39.45
N ASP A 6 36.26 6.98 -38.14
CA ASP A 6 35.64 6.16 -37.11
C ASP A 6 35.89 6.87 -35.77
N GLY A 7 34.84 7.10 -34.99
CA GLY A 7 34.88 7.82 -33.73
C GLY A 7 35.09 6.86 -32.57
N THR A 8 36.34 6.47 -32.30
CA THR A 8 36.70 5.71 -31.10
C THR A 8 36.62 6.58 -29.84
N GLY A 9 35.41 6.69 -29.28
CA GLY A 9 35.17 7.19 -27.94
C GLY A 9 35.41 6.10 -26.89
N ARG A 10 36.59 6.11 -26.26
CA ARG A 10 36.93 5.29 -25.10
C ARG A 10 35.93 5.53 -23.97
N PHE A 11 35.28 4.46 -23.51
CA PHE A 11 34.60 4.41 -22.21
C PHE A 11 35.60 4.78 -21.10
N ARG A 12 35.35 5.89 -20.41
CA ARG A 12 36.01 6.24 -19.15
C ARG A 12 34.97 6.09 -18.05
N GLY A 13 35.18 5.09 -17.20
CA GLY A 13 34.32 4.79 -16.07
C GLY A 13 34.25 5.91 -15.05
N ARG A 14 33.12 5.97 -14.37
CA ARG A 14 33.01 6.53 -13.02
C ARG A 14 32.12 5.59 -12.21
N LEU A 15 32.77 4.77 -11.41
CA LEU A 15 32.19 4.02 -10.31
C LEU A 15 31.90 5.03 -9.21
N ASP A 16 30.64 5.35 -8.96
CA ASP A 16 30.23 5.92 -7.69
C ASP A 16 29.44 4.83 -6.94
N ALA A 17 30.06 4.42 -5.83
CA ALA A 17 29.58 3.38 -4.93
C ALA A 17 28.31 3.84 -4.21
N ALA A 18 27.23 3.08 -4.37
CA ALA A 18 26.13 3.04 -3.43
C ALA A 18 26.09 1.64 -2.83
N ALA A 19 26.42 1.54 -1.55
CA ALA A 19 26.38 0.32 -0.76
C ALA A 19 24.92 -0.13 -0.60
N GLY A 20 24.47 -1.02 -1.49
CA GLY A 20 23.31 -1.87 -1.27
C GLY A 20 23.82 -3.29 -1.06
N SER A 21 23.51 -3.88 0.09
CA SER A 21 23.88 -5.26 0.43
C SER A 21 23.39 -6.23 -0.65
N ILE A 22 24.30 -6.69 -1.50
CA ILE A 22 24.07 -7.75 -2.48
C ILE A 22 23.98 -9.07 -1.69
N CYS A 23 22.96 -9.88 -1.95
CA CYS A 23 22.90 -11.28 -1.52
C CYS A 23 24.05 -12.06 -2.17
N SER A 24 25.26 -11.94 -1.62
CA SER A 24 26.39 -12.79 -1.98
C SER A 24 26.26 -14.11 -1.23
N ALA A 25 25.48 -15.04 -1.80
CA ALA A 25 25.46 -16.42 -1.34
C ALA A 25 26.76 -17.11 -1.78
N THR A 26 27.51 -17.58 -0.80
CA THR A 26 28.77 -18.32 -0.92
C THR A 26 28.71 -19.49 -1.90
N ASP A 27 29.79 -19.65 -2.68
CA ASP A 27 30.05 -20.70 -3.67
C ASP A 27 29.94 -22.12 -3.11
N LEU A 28 28.75 -22.73 -3.23
CA LEU A 28 28.55 -24.18 -3.14
C LEU A 28 27.78 -24.67 -4.38
N PRO A 29 28.15 -25.83 -4.96
CA PRO A 29 27.59 -26.32 -6.22
C PRO A 29 26.10 -26.72 -6.17
N LEU A 30 25.45 -26.62 -4.99
CA LEU A 30 24.02 -26.85 -4.80
C LEU A 30 23.13 -25.63 -5.16
N ASN A 31 23.68 -24.44 -5.38
CA ASN A 31 22.90 -23.20 -5.60
C ASN A 31 22.65 -22.82 -7.07
N ARG A 32 23.18 -23.58 -8.04
CA ARG A 32 23.13 -23.19 -9.46
C ARG A 32 21.71 -22.99 -10.01
N PRO A 33 20.71 -23.84 -9.70
CA PRO A 33 19.34 -23.66 -10.18
C PRO A 33 18.65 -22.45 -9.54
N ALA A 34 18.79 -22.26 -8.21
CA ALA A 34 18.24 -21.10 -7.51
C ALA A 34 18.83 -19.79 -8.04
N GLN A 35 20.14 -19.76 -8.33
CA GLN A 35 20.80 -18.59 -8.91
C GLN A 35 20.27 -18.26 -10.31
N MET A 36 19.99 -19.27 -11.15
CA MET A 36 19.38 -19.04 -12.47
C MET A 36 17.98 -18.41 -12.35
N MET A 37 17.17 -18.86 -11.39
CA MET A 37 15.83 -18.29 -11.18
C MET A 37 15.88 -16.86 -10.64
N VAL A 38 16.85 -16.54 -9.78
CA VAL A 38 17.11 -15.16 -9.36
C VAL A 38 17.48 -14.28 -10.56
N ASN A 39 18.31 -14.79 -11.47
CA ASN A 39 18.63 -14.07 -12.71
C ASN A 39 17.38 -13.90 -13.61
N ASP A 40 16.45 -14.85 -13.62
CA ASP A 40 15.20 -14.73 -14.37
C ASP A 40 14.28 -13.66 -13.78
N TRP A 41 14.24 -13.49 -12.46
CA TRP A 41 13.57 -12.35 -11.83
C TRP A 41 14.22 -11.02 -12.21
N GLU A 42 15.54 -10.94 -12.24
CA GLU A 42 16.25 -9.72 -12.65
C GLU A 42 15.97 -9.31 -14.10
N ARG A 43 15.64 -10.29 -14.96
CA ARG A 43 15.25 -10.05 -16.36
C ARG A 43 13.83 -9.53 -16.53
N ILE A 44 12.98 -9.57 -15.49
CA ILE A 44 11.65 -8.96 -15.54
C ILE A 44 11.81 -7.44 -15.60
N VAL A 45 11.50 -6.90 -16.78
CA VAL A 45 11.35 -5.46 -17.02
C VAL A 45 9.88 -5.11 -16.84
N VAL A 46 9.58 -4.30 -15.82
CA VAL A 46 8.25 -3.73 -15.66
C VAL A 46 8.22 -2.40 -16.42
N ASP A 47 7.31 -2.29 -17.40
CA ASP A 47 7.12 -1.05 -18.15
C ASP A 47 6.31 -0.04 -17.30
N ASN A 48 6.77 1.21 -17.29
CA ASN A 48 6.10 2.34 -16.62
C ASN A 48 4.98 2.94 -17.50
N GLY A 49 4.86 2.48 -18.76
CA GLY A 49 4.06 3.09 -19.81
C GLY A 49 2.60 2.62 -19.95
N SER A 50 2.18 1.52 -19.31
CA SER A 50 0.77 1.11 -19.36
C SER A 50 0.05 1.55 -18.08
N SER A 51 -0.87 2.51 -18.21
CA SER A 51 -1.76 2.91 -17.11
C SER A 51 -2.68 1.78 -16.64
N ASP A 52 -2.71 0.68 -17.39
CA ASP A 52 -3.54 -0.49 -17.18
C ASP A 52 -2.70 -1.73 -17.49
N GLU A 53 -2.63 -2.71 -16.58
CA GLU A 53 -3.21 -4.05 -16.85
C GLU A 53 -2.76 -5.17 -15.91
N SER A 54 -1.75 -5.01 -15.05
CA SER A 54 -1.52 -6.04 -14.04
C SER A 54 -1.09 -5.52 -12.68
N THR A 55 -2.03 -5.59 -11.73
CA THR A 55 -1.74 -5.59 -10.29
C THR A 55 -0.91 -6.81 -9.86
N ILE A 56 -0.83 -7.82 -10.74
CA ILE A 56 -0.17 -9.10 -10.49
C ILE A 56 1.17 -9.12 -11.25
N HIS A 57 2.22 -9.30 -10.49
CA HIS A 57 3.58 -9.24 -10.96
C HIS A 57 4.01 -10.62 -11.48
N PRO A 58 4.65 -10.72 -12.66
CA PRO A 58 5.04 -12.01 -13.24
C PRO A 58 6.04 -12.80 -12.38
N ALA A 59 6.73 -12.14 -11.43
CA ALA A 59 7.58 -12.84 -10.47
C ALA A 59 6.80 -13.80 -9.55
N ASN A 60 5.49 -13.62 -9.38
CA ASN A 60 4.64 -14.50 -8.57
C ASN A 60 4.62 -15.92 -9.16
N ASP A 61 4.39 -16.05 -10.47
CA ASP A 61 4.39 -17.35 -11.15
C ASP A 61 5.76 -18.02 -11.08
N LEU A 62 6.84 -17.25 -11.26
CA LEU A 62 8.20 -17.77 -11.13
C LEU A 62 8.49 -18.26 -9.71
N LEU A 63 8.03 -17.55 -8.67
CA LEU A 63 8.16 -18.00 -7.29
C LEU A 63 7.43 -19.33 -7.08
N ILE A 64 6.19 -19.44 -7.55
CA ILE A 64 5.40 -20.65 -7.39
C ILE A 64 6.04 -21.85 -8.13
N GLN A 65 6.54 -21.64 -9.35
CA GLN A 65 7.29 -22.66 -10.08
C GLN A 65 8.57 -23.07 -9.34
N ALA A 66 9.30 -22.11 -8.77
CA ALA A 66 10.52 -22.36 -8.01
C ALA A 66 10.23 -23.22 -6.77
N LEU A 67 9.20 -22.86 -6.02
CA LEU A 67 8.81 -23.52 -4.78
C LEU A 67 8.27 -24.95 -5.00
N ALA A 68 7.74 -25.24 -6.20
CA ALA A 68 7.36 -26.60 -6.58
C ALA A 68 8.57 -27.54 -6.72
N ILE A 69 9.75 -27.00 -7.01
CA ILE A 69 10.99 -27.77 -7.21
C ILE A 69 11.86 -27.70 -5.95
N TYR A 70 11.84 -26.57 -5.25
CA TYR A 70 12.76 -26.26 -4.15
C TYR A 70 12.05 -25.58 -2.97
N PRO A 71 11.97 -26.20 -1.78
CA PRO A 71 11.31 -25.63 -0.62
C PRO A 71 12.26 -24.70 0.16
N TYR A 72 12.73 -23.61 -0.47
CA TYR A 72 13.67 -22.68 0.17
C TYR A 72 13.03 -21.35 0.56
N SER A 73 13.20 -20.96 1.82
CA SER A 73 12.78 -19.65 2.34
C SER A 73 13.45 -18.46 1.65
N HIS A 74 14.72 -18.60 1.23
CA HIS A 74 15.47 -17.51 0.58
C HIS A 74 14.86 -17.06 -0.77
N LEU A 75 14.12 -17.93 -1.46
CA LEU A 75 13.43 -17.57 -2.70
C LEU A 75 12.32 -16.56 -2.45
N VAL A 76 11.65 -16.67 -1.29
CA VAL A 76 10.65 -15.70 -0.86
C VAL A 76 11.31 -14.35 -0.54
N ASP A 77 12.50 -14.35 0.07
CA ASP A 77 13.26 -13.12 0.35
C ASP A 77 13.69 -12.41 -0.95
N CYS A 78 14.18 -13.16 -1.94
CA CYS A 78 14.54 -12.62 -3.26
C CYS A 78 13.32 -12.05 -4.00
N TRP A 79 12.21 -12.77 -3.98
CA TRP A 79 10.95 -12.32 -4.58
C TRP A 79 10.41 -11.07 -3.87
N GLU A 80 10.40 -11.04 -2.53
CA GLU A 80 9.98 -9.87 -1.73
C GLU A 80 10.83 -8.65 -2.09
N SER A 81 12.16 -8.80 -2.13
CA SER A 81 13.07 -7.72 -2.50
C SER A 81 12.85 -7.21 -3.94
N LYS A 82 12.55 -8.10 -4.89
CA LYS A 82 12.23 -7.71 -6.26
C LYS A 82 10.92 -6.91 -6.30
N LEU A 83 9.88 -7.38 -5.63
CA LEU A 83 8.61 -6.66 -5.55
C LEU A 83 8.76 -5.28 -4.91
N GLU A 84 9.55 -5.14 -3.86
CA GLU A 84 9.78 -3.84 -3.21
C GLU A 84 10.50 -2.85 -4.14
N LYS A 85 11.50 -3.31 -4.91
CA LYS A 85 12.18 -2.49 -5.91
C LYS A 85 11.25 -2.07 -7.04
N ASP A 86 10.44 -2.99 -7.55
CA ASP A 86 9.49 -2.70 -8.63
C ASP A 86 8.35 -1.79 -8.13
N ALA A 87 7.88 -1.98 -6.90
CA ALA A 87 6.91 -1.08 -6.27
C ALA A 87 7.46 0.36 -6.17
N GLU A 88 8.73 0.51 -5.77
CA GLU A 88 9.39 1.82 -5.74
C GLU A 88 9.47 2.45 -7.13
N PHE A 89 9.80 1.64 -8.15
CA PHE A 89 9.92 2.08 -9.53
C PHE A 89 8.58 2.53 -10.14
N ILE A 90 7.50 1.76 -9.92
CA ILE A 90 6.17 1.99 -10.51
C ILE A 90 5.41 3.09 -9.75
N ARG A 91 5.48 3.10 -8.42
CA ARG A 91 4.68 3.98 -7.55
C ARG A 91 5.54 5.04 -6.89
N GLN A 92 6.33 5.75 -7.69
CA GLN A 92 7.25 6.77 -7.20
C GLN A 92 6.50 7.78 -6.33
N SER A 93 7.01 8.02 -5.11
CA SER A 93 6.43 8.92 -4.11
C SER A 93 5.02 8.58 -3.58
N GLU A 94 4.35 7.52 -4.06
CA GLU A 94 3.02 7.10 -3.58
C GLU A 94 3.12 5.91 -2.63
N LYS A 95 3.53 6.17 -1.37
CA LYS A 95 3.77 5.11 -0.38
C LYS A 95 2.59 4.16 -0.16
N GLY A 96 1.36 4.68 -0.15
CA GLY A 96 0.16 3.86 -0.05
C GLY A 96 -0.05 2.95 -1.26
N GLY A 97 0.20 3.47 -2.47
CA GLY A 97 0.14 2.70 -3.71
C GLY A 97 1.18 1.57 -3.74
N LYS A 98 2.38 1.79 -3.19
CA LYS A 98 3.39 0.74 -2.98
C LYS A 98 2.86 -0.37 -2.07
N CYS A 99 2.23 -0.02 -0.96
CA CYS A 99 1.66 -1.00 -0.05
C CYS A 99 0.55 -1.82 -0.73
N ILE A 100 -0.32 -1.19 -1.53
CA ILE A 100 -1.35 -1.90 -2.30
C ILE A 100 -0.74 -2.85 -3.33
N PHE A 101 0.31 -2.44 -4.04
CA PHE A 101 1.02 -3.31 -4.97
C PHE A 101 1.58 -4.56 -4.26
N LEU A 102 2.26 -4.37 -3.14
CA LEU A 102 2.80 -5.48 -2.34
C LEU A 102 1.70 -6.39 -1.79
N LEU A 103 0.58 -5.81 -1.35
CA LEU A 103 -0.58 -6.56 -0.86
C LEU A 103 -1.22 -7.43 -1.95
N ASN A 104 -1.49 -6.86 -3.12
CA ASN A 104 -2.09 -7.60 -4.25
C ASN A 104 -1.24 -8.83 -4.60
N ASN A 105 0.07 -8.65 -4.72
CA ASN A 105 1.00 -9.71 -5.09
C ASN A 105 1.17 -10.77 -4.01
N THR A 106 1.31 -10.36 -2.75
CA THR A 106 1.44 -11.31 -1.63
C THR A 106 0.16 -12.10 -1.42
N PHE A 107 -1.00 -11.45 -1.58
CA PHE A 107 -2.28 -12.13 -1.48
C PHE A 107 -2.48 -13.13 -2.62
N ASP A 108 -2.10 -12.77 -3.85
CA ASP A 108 -2.16 -13.65 -5.01
C ASP A 108 -1.32 -14.92 -4.83
N VAL A 109 -0.04 -14.78 -4.45
CA VAL A 109 0.84 -15.93 -4.14
C VAL A 109 0.25 -16.80 -3.03
N LEU A 110 -0.31 -16.20 -1.97
CA LEU A 110 -0.99 -16.95 -0.91
C LEU A 110 -2.17 -17.78 -1.44
N GLN A 111 -2.96 -17.24 -2.38
CA GLN A 111 -4.05 -17.99 -3.01
C GLN A 111 -3.52 -19.12 -3.89
N MET A 112 -2.45 -18.88 -4.66
CA MET A 112 -1.81 -19.91 -5.48
C MET A 112 -1.30 -21.08 -4.61
N VAL A 113 -0.60 -20.78 -3.51
CA VAL A 113 -0.11 -21.77 -2.54
C VAL A 113 -1.27 -22.59 -1.96
N ARG A 114 -2.34 -21.92 -1.51
CA ARG A 114 -3.53 -22.61 -0.95
C ARG A 114 -4.23 -23.54 -1.94
N ARG A 115 -4.19 -23.22 -3.24
CA ARG A 115 -4.75 -24.07 -4.30
C ARG A 115 -3.94 -25.35 -4.52
N GLN A 116 -2.64 -25.35 -4.23
CA GLN A 116 -1.74 -26.50 -4.48
C GLN A 116 -1.85 -27.62 -3.43
N ARG A 117 -2.56 -27.42 -2.31
CA ARG A 117 -3.12 -28.41 -1.35
C ARG A 117 -2.26 -29.59 -0.85
N ALA A 118 -0.96 -29.72 -1.16
CA ALA A 118 -0.28 -31.02 -1.06
C ALA A 118 0.98 -31.13 -0.18
N SER A 119 1.43 -30.11 0.56
CA SER A 119 2.66 -30.28 1.38
C SER A 119 2.72 -29.45 2.67
N PHE A 120 3.46 -29.95 3.67
CA PHE A 120 3.77 -29.23 4.92
C PHE A 120 4.53 -27.91 4.68
N VAL A 121 5.32 -27.85 3.60
CA VAL A 121 5.99 -26.62 3.13
C VAL A 121 4.97 -25.51 2.82
N SER A 122 3.75 -25.89 2.44
CA SER A 122 2.65 -24.95 2.18
C SER A 122 2.19 -24.20 3.43
N ASP A 123 2.28 -24.79 4.62
CA ASP A 123 1.73 -24.17 5.84
C ASP A 123 2.69 -23.12 6.40
N GLU A 124 3.99 -23.42 6.46
CA GLU A 124 5.01 -22.46 6.86
C GLU A 124 5.05 -21.27 5.90
N LEU A 125 5.02 -21.54 4.60
CA LEU A 125 4.95 -20.50 3.57
C LEU A 125 3.68 -19.66 3.69
N ALA A 126 2.51 -20.29 3.87
CA ALA A 126 1.25 -19.57 4.05
C ALA A 126 1.26 -18.68 5.31
N SER A 127 1.87 -19.15 6.41
CA SER A 127 2.07 -18.37 7.62
C SER A 127 2.97 -17.16 7.38
N ARG A 128 4.09 -17.36 6.67
CA ARG A 128 5.00 -16.27 6.28
C ARG A 128 4.30 -15.23 5.40
N LEU A 129 3.61 -15.66 4.35
CA LEU A 129 2.87 -14.76 3.45
C LEU A 129 1.75 -14.01 4.20
N THR A 130 1.05 -14.69 5.11
CA THR A 130 0.04 -14.05 5.98
C THR A 130 0.66 -12.95 6.84
N SER A 131 1.85 -13.21 7.41
CA SER A 131 2.58 -12.22 8.21
C SER A 131 3.01 -11.01 7.38
N MET A 132 3.45 -11.24 6.13
CA MET A 132 3.76 -10.16 5.19
C MET A 132 2.51 -9.32 4.85
N ILE A 133 1.38 -9.96 4.57
CA ILE A 133 0.11 -9.27 4.32
C ILE A 133 -0.26 -8.37 5.50
N GLN A 134 -0.16 -8.87 6.74
CA GLN A 134 -0.47 -8.07 7.92
C GLN A 134 0.48 -6.88 8.07
N ARG A 135 1.77 -7.07 7.78
CA ARG A 135 2.76 -5.98 7.78
C ARG A 135 2.38 -4.90 6.77
N TYR A 136 2.10 -5.27 5.53
CA TYR A 136 1.75 -4.31 4.48
C TYR A 136 0.39 -3.64 4.69
N LYS A 137 -0.60 -4.35 5.26
CA LYS A 137 -1.88 -3.76 5.70
C LYS A 137 -1.65 -2.67 6.73
N LYS A 138 -0.85 -2.96 7.76
CA LYS A 138 -0.50 -1.98 8.79
C LYS A 138 0.21 -0.77 8.19
N SER A 139 1.24 -0.98 7.38
CA SER A 139 1.95 0.11 6.71
C SER A 139 1.03 0.96 5.84
N TYR A 140 0.08 0.34 5.13
CA TYR A 140 -0.93 1.05 4.35
C TYR A 140 -1.82 1.94 5.22
N LEU A 141 -2.35 1.42 6.33
CA LEU A 141 -3.17 2.21 7.26
C LEU A 141 -2.37 3.35 7.90
N ASP A 142 -1.13 3.08 8.29
CA ASP A 142 -0.24 4.08 8.88
C ASP A 142 0.09 5.22 7.90
N GLU A 143 0.39 4.90 6.64
CA GLU A 143 0.78 5.89 5.63
C GLU A 143 -0.41 6.66 5.05
N CYS A 144 -1.58 6.03 4.90
CA CYS A 144 -2.74 6.67 4.25
C CYS A 144 -3.78 7.24 5.21
N TRP A 145 -3.94 6.65 6.39
CA TRP A 145 -5.12 6.87 7.21
C TRP A 145 -4.80 7.39 8.61
N ALA A 146 -3.64 7.06 9.18
CA ALA A 146 -3.31 7.42 10.56
C ALA A 146 -3.23 8.93 10.83
N ALA A 147 -2.87 9.73 9.83
CA ALA A 147 -2.78 11.18 9.98
C ALA A 147 -4.16 11.81 10.25
N LEU A 148 -5.23 11.26 9.66
CA LEU A 148 -6.59 11.79 9.80
C LEU A 148 -7.05 11.77 11.27
N ASN A 149 -6.66 10.75 12.04
CA ASN A 149 -7.03 10.61 13.45
C ASN A 149 -6.45 11.72 14.37
N ARG A 150 -5.54 12.55 13.84
CA ARG A 150 -4.92 13.68 14.58
C ARG A 150 -5.49 15.04 14.16
N LEU A 151 -6.30 15.08 13.10
CA LEU A 151 -6.86 16.31 12.56
C LEU A 151 -8.08 16.76 13.36
N ASN A 152 -8.37 18.06 13.29
CA ASN A 152 -9.68 18.53 13.74
C ASN A 152 -10.77 18.13 12.73
N LEU A 153 -12.05 18.19 13.11
CA LEU A 153 -13.15 17.69 12.27
C LEU A 153 -13.29 18.39 10.91
N GLU A 154 -12.83 19.64 10.77
CA GLU A 154 -12.88 20.37 9.50
C GLU A 154 -11.76 19.94 8.57
N GLU A 155 -10.53 19.88 9.08
CA GLU A 155 -9.36 19.33 8.36
C GLU A 155 -9.56 17.86 7.99
N PHE A 156 -10.14 17.07 8.91
CA PHE A 156 -10.46 15.67 8.69
C PHE A 156 -11.32 15.48 7.44
N ASN A 157 -12.42 16.23 7.31
CA ASN A 157 -13.35 16.03 6.20
C ASN A 157 -12.68 16.29 4.84
N ALA A 158 -11.85 17.34 4.76
CA ALA A 158 -11.13 17.67 3.53
C ALA A 158 -10.09 16.60 3.19
N GLU A 159 -9.27 16.18 4.16
CA GLU A 159 -8.23 15.18 3.94
C GLU A 159 -8.81 13.77 3.69
N PHE A 160 -9.93 13.43 4.35
CA PHE A 160 -10.68 12.20 4.10
C PHE A 160 -11.13 12.11 2.65
N LEU A 161 -11.80 13.14 2.14
CA LEU A 161 -12.27 13.15 0.74
C LEU A 161 -11.10 13.14 -0.25
N ALA A 162 -10.02 13.89 0.04
CA ALA A 162 -8.82 13.87 -0.79
C ALA A 162 -8.18 12.48 -0.84
N THR A 163 -8.13 11.78 0.30
CA THR A 163 -7.63 10.41 0.41
C THR A 163 -8.52 9.43 -0.36
N CYS A 164 -9.85 9.52 -0.19
CA CYS A 164 -10.79 8.68 -0.92
C CYS A 164 -10.65 8.87 -2.45
N ASN A 165 -10.66 10.11 -2.93
CA ASN A 165 -10.54 10.43 -4.34
C ASN A 165 -9.25 9.89 -4.97
N ARG A 166 -8.14 9.97 -4.22
CA ARG A 166 -6.86 9.41 -4.66
C ARG A 166 -6.91 7.90 -4.83
N GLN A 167 -7.59 7.20 -3.91
CA GLN A 167 -7.59 5.75 -3.85
C GLN A 167 -8.70 5.08 -4.67
N MET A 168 -9.70 5.82 -5.13
CA MET A 168 -10.76 5.26 -6.00
C MET A 168 -10.20 4.60 -7.26
N THR A 169 -9.12 5.13 -7.83
CA THR A 169 -8.48 4.64 -9.06
C THR A 169 -7.49 3.50 -8.82
N TRP A 170 -7.25 3.12 -7.56
CA TRP A 170 -6.29 2.06 -7.25
C TRP A 170 -6.93 0.70 -7.42
N LYS A 171 -6.27 -0.17 -8.20
CA LYS A 171 -6.74 -1.53 -8.46
C LYS A 171 -6.37 -2.47 -7.32
N VAL A 172 -7.38 -3.11 -6.72
CA VAL A 172 -7.24 -4.11 -5.65
C VAL A 172 -8.04 -5.36 -5.99
N THR A 173 -7.45 -6.53 -5.75
CA THR A 173 -8.14 -7.83 -5.95
C THR A 173 -9.40 -7.91 -5.09
N ALA A 174 -10.46 -8.54 -5.61
CA ALA A 174 -11.81 -8.45 -5.04
C ALA A 174 -11.87 -8.84 -3.55
N GLU A 175 -11.28 -9.98 -3.18
CA GLU A 175 -11.29 -10.46 -1.79
C GLU A 175 -10.51 -9.53 -0.86
N LEU A 176 -9.34 -9.04 -1.30
CA LEU A 176 -8.54 -8.11 -0.54
C LEU A 176 -9.23 -6.75 -0.40
N ARG A 177 -9.97 -6.32 -1.42
CA ARG A 177 -10.73 -5.08 -1.46
C ARG A 177 -11.75 -5.02 -0.33
N TYR A 178 -12.56 -6.07 -0.16
CA TYR A 178 -13.53 -6.14 0.92
C TYR A 178 -12.86 -6.10 2.29
N GLN A 179 -11.74 -6.81 2.46
CA GLN A 179 -10.99 -6.78 3.72
C GLN A 179 -10.43 -5.39 4.03
N LEU A 180 -9.77 -4.75 3.07
CA LEU A 180 -9.18 -3.42 3.27
C LEU A 180 -10.23 -2.37 3.57
N ARG A 181 -11.38 -2.38 2.88
CA ARG A 181 -12.50 -1.46 3.17
C ARG A 181 -12.96 -1.61 4.63
N GLN A 182 -13.12 -2.85 5.11
CA GLN A 182 -13.53 -3.08 6.50
C GLN A 182 -12.46 -2.60 7.49
N GLU A 183 -11.19 -2.90 7.23
CA GLU A 183 -10.06 -2.45 8.08
C GLU A 183 -9.98 -0.92 8.15
N ILE A 184 -10.22 -0.22 7.05
CA ILE A 184 -10.26 1.26 7.04
C ILE A 184 -11.44 1.78 7.87
N VAL A 185 -12.63 1.18 7.74
CA VAL A 185 -13.81 1.53 8.54
C VAL A 185 -13.51 1.38 10.03
N ASP A 186 -13.01 0.21 10.43
CA ASP A 186 -12.70 -0.10 11.82
C ASP A 186 -11.60 0.82 12.39
N PHE A 187 -10.71 1.31 11.52
CA PHE A 187 -9.63 2.21 11.90
C PHE A 187 -10.04 3.69 12.00
N ILE A 188 -10.95 4.16 11.16
CA ILE A 188 -11.28 5.60 11.03
C ILE A 188 -12.59 5.99 11.71
N VAL A 189 -13.63 5.16 11.61
CA VAL A 189 -14.98 5.55 12.06
C VAL A 189 -15.05 5.73 13.57
N PRO A 190 -14.54 4.80 14.41
CA PRO A 190 -14.67 4.94 15.86
C PRO A 190 -13.97 6.20 16.43
N PRO A 191 -12.71 6.53 16.08
CA PRO A 191 -12.07 7.77 16.54
C PRO A 191 -12.79 9.04 16.08
N TYR A 192 -13.34 9.02 14.87
CA TYR A 192 -14.12 10.14 14.33
C TYR A 192 -15.41 10.37 15.11
N GLU A 193 -16.18 9.32 15.38
CA GLU A 193 -17.46 9.42 16.11
C GLU A 193 -17.27 9.92 17.54
N VAL A 194 -16.19 9.50 18.21
CA VAL A 194 -15.82 10.02 19.53
C VAL A 194 -15.55 11.53 19.45
N SER A 195 -14.81 11.97 18.45
CA SER A 195 -14.47 13.39 18.23
C SER A 195 -15.72 14.23 17.91
N LEU A 196 -16.61 13.71 17.06
CA LEU A 196 -17.88 14.33 16.70
C LEU A 196 -18.80 14.47 17.93
N SER A 197 -18.93 13.41 18.72
CA SER A 197 -19.74 13.39 19.93
C SER A 197 -19.22 14.37 20.98
N ALA A 198 -17.90 14.48 21.15
CA ALA A 198 -17.29 15.43 22.07
C ALA A 198 -17.58 16.89 21.67
N LEU A 199 -17.56 17.21 20.37
CA LEU A 199 -17.93 18.54 19.88
C LEU A 199 -19.40 18.86 20.17
N GLN A 200 -20.31 17.93 19.90
CA GLN A 200 -21.74 18.09 20.15
C GLN A 200 -22.04 18.24 21.66
N GLY A 201 -21.32 17.51 22.52
CA GLY A 201 -21.44 17.60 23.97
C GLY A 201 -20.93 18.94 24.56
N LYS A 202 -19.86 19.51 23.99
CA LYS A 202 -19.36 20.84 24.38
C LYS A 202 -20.38 21.94 24.05
N GLY A 203 -21.11 21.82 22.95
CA GLY A 203 -22.20 22.74 22.59
C GLY A 203 -23.37 22.74 23.59
N LYS A 204 -23.66 21.60 24.24
CA LYS A 204 -24.74 21.48 25.23
C LYS A 204 -24.37 22.02 26.61
N ARG A 205 -23.10 21.91 27.05
CA ARG A 205 -22.67 22.39 28.39
C ARG A 205 -22.56 23.92 28.50
N LEU A 206 -22.34 24.61 27.40
CA LEU A 206 -22.26 26.09 27.36
C LEU A 206 -23.64 26.79 27.36
N LEU A 207 -24.73 26.04 27.22
CA LEU A 207 -26.11 26.57 27.30
C LEU A 207 -26.74 26.35 28.69
N GLY A 208 -25.99 25.78 29.64
CA GLY A 208 -26.47 25.46 31.00
C GLY A 208 -26.03 26.43 32.09
N THR A 209 -25.42 27.58 31.76
CA THR A 209 -24.98 28.56 32.77
C THR A 209 -25.90 29.79 32.74
N PRO A 210 -26.66 30.09 33.81
CA PRO A 210 -27.49 31.29 33.86
C PRO A 210 -26.60 32.48 34.25
N PHE A 211 -25.82 33.01 33.29
CA PHE A 211 -25.24 34.35 33.44
C PHE A 211 -26.12 35.36 32.71
N SER A 212 -27.09 35.88 33.46
CA SER A 212 -27.67 37.19 33.21
C SER A 212 -26.57 38.26 33.22
N LEU A 213 -26.70 39.24 32.33
CA LEU A 213 -25.94 40.50 32.21
C LEU A 213 -24.69 40.48 31.31
N LEU A 214 -24.91 40.58 30.00
CA LEU A 214 -24.42 41.74 29.21
C LEU A 214 -25.01 41.69 27.80
N ARG A 215 -25.96 42.60 27.56
CA ARG A 215 -26.55 42.90 26.26
C ARG A 215 -25.48 43.49 25.34
N ARG A 216 -24.70 42.66 24.67
CA ARG A 216 -23.85 43.07 23.54
C ARG A 216 -24.51 42.62 22.25
N LYS A 217 -25.03 43.58 21.48
CA LYS A 217 -25.52 43.37 20.12
C LYS A 217 -24.38 42.83 19.27
N PHE A 218 -24.37 41.54 18.99
CA PHE A 218 -23.61 40.99 17.88
C PHE A 218 -24.54 40.90 16.67
N VAL A 219 -24.15 41.66 15.65
CA VAL A 219 -24.68 41.62 14.28
C VAL A 219 -24.59 40.18 13.78
N GLY A 220 -25.65 39.73 13.11
CA GLY A 220 -25.83 38.34 12.70
C GLY A 220 -24.79 37.90 11.67
N GLU A 221 -23.75 37.21 12.14
CA GLU A 221 -23.10 36.20 11.33
C GLU A 221 -24.05 35.00 11.24
N LYS A 222 -24.59 34.76 10.04
CA LYS A 222 -25.22 33.48 9.72
C LYS A 222 -24.13 32.42 9.87
N LYS A 223 -24.03 31.81 11.07
CA LYS A 223 -23.22 30.61 11.28
C LYS A 223 -23.72 29.57 10.28
N GLN A 224 -22.96 29.39 9.19
CA GLN A 224 -23.12 28.26 8.30
C GLN A 224 -23.13 27.02 9.20
N LYS A 225 -24.24 26.28 9.13
CA LYS A 225 -24.41 25.05 9.90
C LYS A 225 -23.36 24.08 9.34
N LYS A 226 -22.18 24.01 9.98
CA LYS A 226 -21.10 23.10 9.57
C LYS A 226 -21.67 21.70 9.51
N CYS A 227 -21.77 21.16 8.31
CA CYS A 227 -22.28 19.81 8.05
C CYS A 227 -21.08 18.87 8.15
N TYR A 228 -21.01 18.13 9.26
CA TYR A 228 -20.03 17.07 9.43
C TYR A 228 -20.66 15.75 8.97
N TYR A 229 -19.83 14.84 8.46
CA TYR A 229 -20.27 13.50 8.15
C TYR A 229 -20.73 12.77 9.41
N THR A 230 -21.65 11.82 9.26
CA THR A 230 -21.91 10.78 10.27
C THR A 230 -20.96 9.60 10.04
N GLY A 231 -20.76 8.73 11.04
CA GLY A 231 -19.97 7.52 10.86
C GLY A 231 -20.47 6.64 9.71
N GLN A 232 -21.80 6.54 9.57
CA GLN A 232 -22.44 5.83 8.45
C GLN A 232 -22.11 6.45 7.08
N GLN A 233 -22.03 7.78 6.98
CA GLN A 233 -21.65 8.43 5.72
C GLN A 233 -20.18 8.16 5.38
N LEU A 234 -19.28 8.19 6.37
CA LEU A 234 -17.88 7.82 6.14
C LEU A 234 -17.77 6.37 5.66
N GLU A 235 -18.53 5.46 6.26
CA GLU A 235 -18.56 4.06 5.86
C GLU A 235 -19.02 3.88 4.41
N VAL A 236 -20.05 4.61 3.97
CA VAL A 236 -20.53 4.57 2.57
C VAL A 236 -19.43 5.02 1.60
N GLU A 237 -18.72 6.09 1.92
CA GLU A 237 -17.59 6.56 1.10
C GLU A 237 -16.44 5.54 1.05
N ILE A 238 -16.07 4.96 2.20
CA ILE A 238 -15.03 3.93 2.28
C ILE A 238 -15.44 2.69 1.47
N ARG A 239 -16.72 2.33 1.46
CA ARG A 239 -17.25 1.21 0.67
C ARG A 239 -17.13 1.42 -0.84
N GLY A 240 -16.94 2.65 -1.31
CA GLY A 240 -16.70 3.00 -2.71
C GLY A 240 -15.23 3.01 -3.16
N LEU A 241 -14.27 2.77 -2.26
CA LEU A 241 -12.84 2.81 -2.62
C LEU A 241 -12.40 1.63 -3.48
N PHE A 242 -11.43 1.82 -4.38
CA PHE A 242 -10.85 0.75 -5.22
C PHE A 242 -11.80 0.16 -6.28
N GLU A 243 -12.67 0.98 -6.88
CA GLU A 243 -13.55 0.56 -7.98
C GLU A 243 -12.94 0.80 -9.38
N GLY A 244 -11.70 1.29 -9.45
CA GLY A 244 -10.94 1.45 -10.69
C GLY A 244 -10.36 0.16 -11.27
#